data_AF-A0A1J8PXG6-F1
#
_entry.id   AF-A0A1J8PXG6-F1
#
_cell.length_a   1.000
_cell.length_b   1.000
_cell.length_c   1.000
_cell.angle_alpha   90.00
_cell.angle_beta   90.00
_cell.angle_gamma   90.00
#
_symmetry.space_group_name_H-M   'P 1'
#
loop_
_entity.id
_entity.type
_entity.pdbx_description
1 polymer ?
#
loop_
_entity_poly.entity_id
_entity_poly.type
_entity_poly.pdbx_seq_one_letter_code
_entity_poly.pdbx_strand_id
1 'polypeptide(L)'
;MSRASVSSVTKEQPPPVANPNTRSVLNDVRRKVTTKHGWLGDYDYRWLCLPSLPTGKRKQPPFYGLDDELPLVLAMASGLQHSLAMLAGLITPPIIFASSLALDPETSSYMISASLIGCGVSDHDQMSRIKLWKGYYLGTGLLSVVGTSFATLSTADAIFTAMYNNGTCPSTVGADGTVTRGSCPDAYGMVLGTSLVCSFLEVGLSFFPPRILKRIFPPMVTGTVIVMIGASLIGSSGILNWGGGSNGCQLRPTSGIYELCPTVGSPHALRWGSP
;
A
#
# COMPACT_ATOMS: atom_id res chain seq x y z
N MET A 1 41.99 3.28 -31.63
CA MET A 1 41.36 2.98 -30.33
C MET A 1 40.24 3.99 -30.11
N SER A 2 39.03 3.63 -30.54
CA SER A 2 37.88 4.54 -30.62
C SER A 2 37.16 4.59 -29.28
N ARG A 3 36.98 5.79 -28.74
CA ARG A 3 36.07 6.07 -27.62
C ARG A 3 34.64 5.79 -28.09
N ALA A 4 34.11 4.63 -27.75
CA ALA A 4 32.68 4.37 -27.84
C ALA A 4 31.97 5.28 -26.82
N SER A 5 31.42 6.37 -27.33
CA SER A 5 30.48 7.24 -26.64
C SER A 5 29.28 6.40 -26.20
N VAL A 6 29.22 6.04 -24.92
CA VAL A 6 27.99 5.55 -24.29
C VAL A 6 27.06 6.75 -24.15
N SER A 7 26.31 7.05 -25.21
CA SER A 7 25.19 7.99 -25.17
C SER A 7 24.00 7.30 -24.52
N SER A 8 24.05 7.12 -23.19
CA SER A 8 22.96 6.49 -22.42
C SER A 8 21.82 7.45 -22.06
N VAL A 9 21.49 8.39 -22.96
CA VAL A 9 20.32 9.26 -22.81
C VAL A 9 19.52 9.14 -24.09
N THR A 10 18.70 8.10 -24.18
CA THR A 10 17.57 8.04 -25.09
C THR A 10 16.65 9.21 -24.73
N LYS A 11 16.75 10.30 -25.49
CA LYS A 11 15.86 11.47 -25.39
C LYS A 11 14.50 11.24 -26.08
N GLU A 12 14.37 10.14 -26.81
CA GLU A 12 13.17 9.76 -27.53
C GLU A 12 12.52 8.57 -26.84
N GLN A 13 11.21 8.68 -26.59
CA GLN A 13 10.41 7.52 -26.23
C GLN A 13 10.45 6.53 -27.39
N PRO A 14 10.71 5.23 -27.14
CA PRO A 14 10.60 4.22 -28.18
C PRO A 14 9.20 4.24 -28.80
N PRO A 15 9.08 4.01 -30.12
CA PRO A 15 7.79 3.98 -30.79
C PRO A 15 6.88 2.93 -30.14
N PRO A 16 5.56 3.17 -30.07
CA PRO A 16 4.61 2.23 -29.45
C PRO A 16 4.74 0.87 -30.12
N VAL A 17 4.99 -0.16 -29.32
CA VAL A 17 5.16 -1.54 -29.79
C VAL A 17 3.86 -1.95 -30.49
N ALA A 18 3.97 -2.37 -31.75
CA ALA A 18 2.84 -2.89 -32.51
C ALA A 18 2.22 -4.09 -31.78
N ASN A 19 0.88 -4.20 -31.80
CA ASN A 19 0.11 -5.24 -31.13
C ASN A 19 0.81 -6.61 -31.26
N PRO A 20 1.35 -7.18 -30.16
CA PRO A 20 2.20 -8.34 -30.29
C PRO A 20 1.35 -9.56 -30.62
N ASN A 21 1.72 -10.28 -31.67
CA ASN A 21 1.12 -11.58 -31.97
C ASN A 21 1.43 -12.52 -30.79
N THR A 22 0.43 -13.25 -30.27
CA THR A 22 0.60 -14.18 -29.13
C THR A 22 1.73 -15.19 -29.33
N ARG A 23 2.01 -15.57 -30.59
CA ARG A 23 3.15 -16.42 -30.96
C ARG A 23 4.52 -15.74 -30.85
N SER A 24 4.63 -14.43 -31.13
CA SER A 24 5.90 -13.71 -30.97
C SER A 24 6.23 -13.49 -29.50
N VAL A 25 5.23 -13.16 -28.67
CA VAL A 25 5.39 -13.06 -27.20
C VAL A 25 5.91 -14.37 -26.61
N LEU A 26 5.32 -15.50 -27.01
CA LEU A 26 5.74 -16.81 -26.50
C LEU A 26 7.18 -17.16 -26.89
N ASN A 27 7.60 -16.81 -28.10
CA ASN A 27 8.96 -17.03 -28.56
C ASN A 27 9.97 -16.10 -27.88
N ASP A 28 9.60 -14.85 -27.59
CA ASP A 28 10.45 -13.90 -26.87
C ASP A 28 10.61 -14.29 -25.39
N VAL A 29 9.52 -14.73 -24.74
CA VAL A 29 9.56 -15.30 -23.38
C VAL A 29 10.44 -16.55 -23.36
N ARG A 30 10.27 -17.45 -24.34
CA ARG A 30 11.10 -18.66 -24.44
C ARG A 30 12.57 -18.30 -24.61
N ARG A 31 12.90 -17.32 -25.46
CA ARG A 31 14.28 -16.82 -25.64
C ARG A 31 14.84 -16.20 -24.37
N LYS A 32 14.05 -15.42 -23.63
CA LYS A 32 14.48 -14.80 -22.36
C LYS A 32 14.76 -15.83 -21.27
N VAL A 33 13.93 -16.87 -21.17
CA VAL A 33 14.09 -17.92 -20.16
C VAL A 33 15.26 -18.87 -20.51
N THR A 34 15.51 -19.15 -21.79
CA THR A 34 16.54 -20.13 -22.20
C THR A 34 17.93 -19.54 -22.43
N THR A 35 18.08 -18.23 -22.62
CA THR A 35 19.38 -17.62 -22.92
C THR A 35 20.02 -16.96 -21.70
N LYS A 36 21.33 -17.16 -21.51
CA LYS A 36 22.13 -16.50 -20.45
C LYS A 36 22.12 -14.97 -20.59
N HIS A 37 22.02 -14.47 -21.82
CA HIS A 37 21.84 -13.04 -22.12
C HIS A 37 20.45 -12.51 -21.75
N GLY A 38 19.39 -13.34 -21.74
CA GLY A 38 18.07 -12.92 -21.24
C GLY A 38 18.00 -12.81 -19.71
N TRP A 39 18.76 -13.64 -18.99
CA TRP A 39 18.82 -13.60 -17.53
C TRP A 39 19.69 -12.48 -17.01
N LEU A 40 20.96 -12.41 -17.46
CA LEU A 40 21.94 -11.46 -16.95
C LEU A 40 22.06 -10.22 -17.83
N GLY A 41 21.87 -10.31 -19.14
CA GLY A 41 22.02 -9.17 -20.05
C GLY A 41 23.35 -8.43 -19.92
N ASP A 42 23.42 -7.24 -20.52
CA ASP A 42 24.60 -6.35 -20.47
C ASP A 42 24.42 -5.23 -19.42
N TYR A 43 23.79 -5.55 -18.28
CA TYR A 43 23.60 -4.58 -17.20
C TYR A 43 24.81 -4.53 -16.27
N ASP A 44 25.19 -3.32 -15.87
CA ASP A 44 26.28 -3.11 -14.91
C ASP A 44 25.79 -3.35 -13.47
N TYR A 45 25.62 -4.62 -13.09
CA TYR A 45 25.16 -5.03 -11.74
C TYR A 45 26.05 -4.53 -10.61
N ARG A 46 27.30 -4.18 -10.89
CA ARG A 46 28.18 -3.55 -9.90
C ARG A 46 27.60 -2.21 -9.49
N TRP A 47 27.07 -1.42 -10.41
CA TRP A 47 26.44 -0.15 -10.07
C TRP A 47 25.23 -0.32 -9.13
N LEU A 48 24.42 -1.37 -9.31
CA LEU A 48 23.23 -1.63 -8.49
C LEU A 48 23.58 -1.99 -7.03
N CYS A 49 24.66 -2.75 -6.84
CA CYS A 49 25.07 -3.25 -5.53
C CYS A 49 26.07 -2.36 -4.80
N LEU A 50 26.62 -1.32 -5.46
CA LEU A 50 27.57 -0.41 -4.81
C LEU A 50 26.84 0.75 -4.10
N PRO A 51 27.05 0.97 -2.80
CA PRO A 51 26.50 2.13 -2.10
C PRO A 51 27.14 3.41 -2.64
N SER A 52 26.32 4.42 -2.91
CA SER A 52 26.83 5.71 -3.36
C SER A 52 27.50 6.46 -2.19
N LEU A 53 28.81 6.69 -2.27
CA LEU A 53 29.52 7.53 -1.32
C LEU A 53 29.13 9.01 -1.51
N PRO A 54 28.94 9.79 -0.43
CA PRO A 54 28.46 11.18 -0.49
C PRO A 54 29.41 12.15 -1.20
N THR A 55 30.68 11.79 -1.37
CA THR A 55 31.73 12.62 -2.00
C THR A 55 32.09 12.21 -3.44
N GLY A 56 31.42 11.19 -4.01
CA GLY A 56 31.72 10.68 -5.35
C GLY A 56 30.90 11.34 -6.47
N LYS A 57 31.50 11.51 -7.66
CA LYS A 57 30.77 11.90 -8.88
C LYS A 57 29.74 10.82 -9.23
N ARG A 58 28.46 11.15 -9.13
CA ARG A 58 27.35 10.23 -9.43
C ARG A 58 27.24 9.99 -10.93
N LYS A 59 27.41 8.74 -11.35
CA LYS A 59 27.02 8.29 -12.69
C LYS A 59 25.50 8.07 -12.65
N GLN A 60 24.75 8.76 -13.52
CA GLN A 60 23.29 8.58 -13.57
C GLN A 60 22.97 7.17 -14.06
N PRO A 61 21.92 6.52 -13.51
CA PRO A 61 21.47 5.23 -14.01
C PRO A 61 21.06 5.34 -15.47
N PRO A 62 21.25 4.28 -16.28
CA PRO A 62 20.59 4.19 -17.57
C PRO A 62 19.07 4.25 -17.35
N PHE A 63 18.41 5.18 -18.05
CA PHE A 63 16.96 5.33 -17.99
C PHE A 63 16.31 4.27 -18.88
N TYR A 64 15.44 3.45 -18.29
CA TYR A 64 14.60 2.50 -19.02
C TYR A 64 13.24 3.11 -19.29
N GLY A 65 12.82 3.08 -20.55
CA GLY A 65 11.45 3.36 -20.97
C GLY A 65 10.47 2.31 -20.47
N LEU A 66 9.18 2.63 -20.57
CA LEU A 66 8.08 1.76 -20.13
C LEU A 66 8.08 0.39 -20.83
N ASP A 67 8.33 0.39 -22.14
CA ASP A 67 8.29 -0.80 -22.99
C ASP A 67 9.69 -1.35 -23.32
N ASP A 68 10.73 -0.89 -22.61
CA ASP A 68 12.11 -1.34 -22.85
C ASP A 68 12.35 -2.75 -22.30
N GLU A 69 13.12 -3.55 -23.05
CA GLU A 69 13.47 -4.89 -22.62
C GLU A 69 14.48 -4.87 -21.45
N LEU A 70 14.03 -5.30 -20.28
CA LEU A 70 14.87 -5.47 -19.10
C LEU A 70 15.38 -6.92 -18.97
N PRO A 71 16.64 -7.12 -18.51
CA PRO A 71 17.13 -8.44 -18.09
C PRO A 71 16.26 -8.99 -16.97
N LEU A 72 15.99 -10.31 -16.99
CA LEU A 72 15.05 -10.93 -16.07
C LEU A 72 15.47 -10.76 -14.60
N VAL A 73 16.77 -10.86 -14.30
CA VAL A 73 17.30 -10.69 -12.94
C VAL A 73 17.09 -9.26 -12.44
N LEU A 74 17.34 -8.26 -13.28
CA LEU A 74 17.11 -6.86 -12.94
C LEU A 74 15.62 -6.59 -12.68
N ALA A 75 14.73 -7.12 -13.53
CA ALA A 75 13.29 -6.98 -13.38
C ALA A 75 12.76 -7.66 -12.10
N MET A 76 13.26 -8.85 -11.77
CA MET A 76 12.89 -9.54 -10.53
C MET A 76 13.42 -8.80 -9.29
N ALA A 77 14.65 -8.31 -9.33
CA ALA A 77 15.25 -7.58 -8.21
C ALA A 77 14.55 -6.23 -7.97
N SER A 78 14.25 -5.47 -9.03
CA SER A 78 13.51 -4.22 -8.91
C SER A 78 12.06 -4.43 -8.48
N GLY A 79 11.40 -5.48 -8.98
CA GLY A 79 10.07 -5.89 -8.53
C GLY A 79 10.04 -6.27 -7.05
N LEU A 80 11.05 -6.99 -6.56
CA LEU A 80 11.19 -7.30 -5.13
C LEU A 80 11.45 -6.04 -4.29
N GLN A 81 12.30 -5.13 -4.76
CA GLN A 81 12.51 -3.85 -4.08
C GLN A 81 11.20 -3.06 -3.99
N HIS A 82 10.42 -3.05 -5.07
CA HIS A 82 9.14 -2.37 -5.11
C HIS A 82 8.12 -2.98 -4.14
N SER A 83 8.00 -4.31 -4.11
CA SER A 83 7.10 -4.99 -3.20
C SER A 83 7.48 -4.75 -1.73
N LEU A 84 8.78 -4.80 -1.40
CA LEU A 84 9.28 -4.49 -0.06
C LEU A 84 9.05 -3.03 0.35
N ALA A 85 9.18 -2.10 -0.59
CA ALA A 85 8.94 -0.68 -0.32
C ALA A 85 7.47 -0.39 0.01
N MET A 86 6.53 -1.06 -0.65
CA MET A 86 5.09 -0.87 -0.44
C MET A 86 4.54 -1.73 0.70
N LEU A 87 5.23 -2.80 1.11
CA LEU A 87 4.77 -3.79 2.08
C LEU A 87 4.22 -3.16 3.38
N ALA A 88 4.96 -2.22 3.96
CA ALA A 88 4.55 -1.54 5.19
C ALA A 88 3.23 -0.76 4.98
N GLY A 89 3.06 -0.11 3.83
CA GLY A 89 1.85 0.64 3.49
C GLY A 89 0.62 -0.25 3.31
N LEU A 90 0.79 -1.49 2.85
CA LEU A 90 -0.31 -2.43 2.57
C LEU A 90 -0.74 -3.25 3.80
N ILE A 91 0.20 -3.56 4.70
CA ILE A 91 -0.07 -4.35 5.90
C ILE A 91 -0.64 -3.49 7.03
N THR A 92 -0.26 -2.20 7.09
CA THR A 92 -0.65 -1.31 8.21
C THR A 92 -2.16 -1.14 8.34
N PRO A 93 -2.96 -0.87 7.28
CA PRO A 93 -4.39 -0.64 7.45
C PRO A 93 -5.18 -1.85 7.98
N PRO A 94 -4.98 -3.09 7.47
CA PRO A 94 -5.57 -4.29 8.07
C PRO A 94 -5.22 -4.50 9.54
N ILE A 95 -3.96 -4.24 9.94
CA ILE A 95 -3.54 -4.34 11.34
C ILE A 95 -4.29 -3.33 12.21
N ILE A 96 -4.37 -2.07 11.75
CA ILE A 96 -5.08 -1.03 12.49
C ILE A 96 -6.56 -1.39 12.65
N PHE A 97 -7.22 -1.87 11.60
CA PHE A 97 -8.62 -2.32 11.71
C PHE A 97 -8.79 -3.50 12.67
N ALA A 98 -7.93 -4.51 12.60
CA ALA A 98 -7.97 -5.63 13.53
C ALA A 98 -7.81 -5.17 14.99
N SER A 99 -6.92 -4.21 15.23
CA SER A 99 -6.71 -3.64 16.58
C SER A 99 -7.88 -2.78 17.06
N SER A 100 -8.48 -1.96 16.18
CA SER A 100 -9.61 -1.09 16.54
C SER A 100 -10.90 -1.87 16.80
N LEU A 101 -11.07 -3.03 16.16
CA LEU A 101 -12.24 -3.91 16.32
C LEU A 101 -12.01 -5.06 17.29
N ALA A 102 -10.83 -5.16 17.93
CA ALA A 102 -10.44 -6.28 18.78
C ALA A 102 -10.69 -7.66 18.12
N LEU A 103 -10.29 -7.80 16.84
CA LEU A 103 -10.44 -9.04 16.08
C LEU A 103 -9.42 -10.09 16.52
N ASP A 104 -9.80 -11.36 16.36
CA ASP A 104 -8.93 -12.50 16.62
C ASP A 104 -7.68 -12.48 15.71
N PRO A 105 -6.49 -12.90 16.21
CA PRO A 105 -5.26 -12.99 15.41
C PRO A 105 -5.42 -13.82 14.13
N GLU A 106 -6.26 -14.86 14.12
CA GLU A 106 -6.53 -15.64 12.91
C GLU A 106 -7.17 -14.76 11.82
N THR A 107 -8.20 -13.99 12.19
CA THR A 107 -8.87 -13.05 11.28
C THR A 107 -7.94 -11.94 10.81
N SER A 108 -7.09 -11.41 11.71
CA SER A 108 -6.11 -10.38 11.36
C SER A 108 -5.11 -10.88 10.32
N SER A 109 -4.59 -12.10 10.50
CA SER A 109 -3.66 -12.72 9.54
C SER A 109 -4.31 -12.97 8.17
N TYR A 110 -5.58 -13.37 8.18
CA TYR A 110 -6.38 -13.52 6.97
C TYR A 110 -6.56 -12.17 6.25
N MET A 111 -6.89 -11.10 6.96
CA MET A 111 -7.05 -9.76 6.37
C MET A 111 -5.76 -9.25 5.72
N ILE A 112 -4.60 -9.50 6.34
CA ILE A 112 -3.29 -9.10 5.79
C ILE A 112 -3.00 -9.87 4.49
N SER A 113 -3.19 -11.18 4.48
CA SER A 113 -2.97 -11.97 3.26
C SER A 113 -3.95 -11.61 2.14
N ALA A 114 -5.22 -11.39 2.47
CA ALA A 114 -6.25 -10.95 1.53
C ALA A 114 -5.93 -9.56 0.94
N SER A 115 -5.41 -8.62 1.74
CA SER A 115 -5.03 -7.29 1.23
C SER A 115 -3.86 -7.38 0.27
N LEU A 116 -2.82 -8.16 0.58
CA LEU A 116 -1.65 -8.33 -0.28
C LEU A 116 -2.02 -8.96 -1.63
N ILE A 117 -2.87 -10.00 -1.62
CA ILE A 117 -3.36 -10.63 -2.86
C ILE A 117 -4.25 -9.67 -3.64
N GLY A 118 -5.18 -8.99 -2.96
CA GLY A 118 -6.09 -8.03 -3.58
C GLY A 118 -5.35 -6.88 -4.28
N CYS A 119 -4.36 -6.28 -3.60
CA CYS A 119 -3.54 -5.21 -4.19
C CYS A 119 -2.72 -5.72 -5.38
N GLY A 120 -2.14 -6.92 -5.32
CA GLY A 120 -1.42 -7.49 -6.46
C GLY A 120 -2.31 -7.70 -7.70
N VAL A 121 -3.57 -8.11 -7.50
CA VAL A 121 -4.55 -8.23 -8.59
C VAL A 121 -4.94 -6.86 -9.14
N SER A 122 -5.16 -5.87 -8.27
CA SER A 122 -5.49 -4.49 -8.68
C SER A 122 -4.34 -3.81 -9.42
N ASP A 123 -3.10 -4.03 -9.01
CA ASP A 123 -1.89 -3.52 -9.70
C ASP A 123 -1.82 -4.09 -11.11
N HIS A 124 -2.06 -5.39 -11.25
CA HIS A 124 -2.07 -6.06 -12.54
C HIS A 124 -3.14 -5.48 -13.47
N ASP A 125 -4.37 -5.32 -12.98
CA ASP A 125 -5.47 -4.73 -13.75
C ASP A 125 -5.12 -3.30 -14.20
N GLN A 126 -4.60 -2.47 -13.28
CA GLN A 126 -4.27 -1.07 -13.58
C GLN A 126 -3.10 -0.92 -14.57
N MET A 127 -2.16 -1.85 -14.56
CA MET A 127 -1.03 -1.92 -15.48
C MET A 127 -1.43 -2.45 -16.87
N SER A 128 -2.42 -3.34 -16.94
CA SER A 128 -2.73 -4.13 -18.16
C SER A 128 -3.41 -3.36 -19.31
N ARG A 129 -3.81 -2.09 -19.10
CA ARG A 129 -4.50 -1.21 -20.09
C ARG A 129 -5.51 -1.97 -20.95
N ILE A 130 -6.53 -2.53 -20.32
CA ILE A 130 -7.58 -3.30 -21.01
C ILE A 130 -8.47 -2.33 -21.80
N LYS A 131 -8.60 -2.57 -23.10
CA LYS A 131 -9.46 -1.75 -23.98
C LYS A 131 -10.92 -2.03 -23.68
N LEU A 132 -11.65 -1.01 -23.24
CA LEU A 132 -13.10 -1.08 -23.03
C LEU A 132 -13.88 -0.67 -24.30
N TRP A 133 -15.16 -0.98 -24.28
CA TRP A 133 -16.08 -0.57 -25.34
C TRP A 133 -16.24 0.96 -25.38
N LYS A 134 -16.33 1.53 -26.59
CA LYS A 134 -16.43 2.99 -26.88
C LYS A 134 -15.16 3.84 -26.64
N GLY A 135 -13.96 3.25 -26.72
CA GLY A 135 -12.70 4.01 -26.78
C GLY A 135 -12.13 4.44 -25.43
N TYR A 136 -12.71 3.97 -24.33
CA TYR A 136 -12.14 4.08 -22.99
C TYR A 136 -11.17 2.92 -22.72
N TYR A 137 -10.18 3.14 -21.87
CA TYR A 137 -9.23 2.12 -21.42
C TYR A 137 -9.37 1.97 -19.90
N LEU A 138 -9.45 0.72 -19.43
CA LEU A 138 -9.34 0.39 -18.01
C LEU A 138 -7.85 0.20 -17.69
N GLY A 139 -7.37 0.90 -16.67
CA GLY A 139 -5.95 0.96 -16.35
C GLY A 139 -5.18 2.01 -17.16
N THR A 140 -4.03 2.41 -16.63
CA THR A 140 -3.21 3.50 -17.17
C THR A 140 -2.23 2.99 -18.24
N GLY A 141 -1.86 1.71 -18.18
CA GLY A 141 -0.75 1.16 -18.97
C GLY A 141 0.58 1.82 -18.61
N LEU A 142 0.72 2.27 -17.36
CA LEU A 142 1.93 2.85 -16.77
C LEU A 142 2.12 2.19 -15.42
N LEU A 143 3.36 2.21 -14.90
CA LEU A 143 3.66 1.70 -13.55
C LEU A 143 2.84 2.47 -12.50
N SER A 144 1.69 1.89 -12.15
CA SER A 144 0.67 2.47 -11.31
C SER A 144 0.33 1.44 -10.25
N VAL A 145 0.80 1.72 -9.04
CA VAL A 145 0.74 0.78 -7.92
C VAL A 145 -0.33 1.27 -6.98
N VAL A 146 -1.27 0.38 -6.73
CA VAL A 146 -2.48 0.57 -5.96
C VAL A 146 -2.30 -0.10 -4.61
N GLY A 147 -2.84 0.54 -3.59
CA GLY A 147 -2.85 -0.01 -2.25
C GLY A 147 -4.07 0.42 -1.49
N THR A 148 -4.21 -0.14 -0.30
CA THR A 148 -5.20 0.29 0.68
C THR A 148 -4.96 1.74 1.07
N SER A 149 -5.94 2.61 0.84
CA SER A 149 -5.84 4.03 1.17
C SER A 149 -5.86 4.26 2.68
N PHE A 150 -4.89 5.02 3.21
CA PHE A 150 -4.88 5.43 4.61
C PHE A 150 -6.05 6.37 4.97
N ALA A 151 -6.69 7.01 3.99
CA ALA A 151 -7.84 7.88 4.24
C ALA A 151 -9.02 7.10 4.86
N THR A 152 -9.19 5.83 4.48
CA THR A 152 -10.28 4.99 5.00
C THR A 152 -10.12 4.67 6.48
N LEU A 153 -8.90 4.69 7.02
CA LEU A 153 -8.66 4.46 8.44
C LEU A 153 -9.31 5.54 9.30
N SER A 154 -9.11 6.81 8.94
CA SER A 154 -9.68 7.93 9.70
C SER A 154 -11.22 7.95 9.66
N THR A 155 -11.82 7.59 8.53
CA THR A 155 -13.28 7.55 8.39
C THR A 155 -13.86 6.34 9.10
N ALA A 156 -13.24 5.17 8.97
CA ALA A 156 -13.67 3.96 9.64
C ALA A 156 -13.53 4.05 11.16
N ASP A 157 -12.46 4.65 11.71
CA ASP A 157 -12.33 4.86 13.16
C ASP A 157 -13.47 5.72 13.74
N ALA A 158 -13.87 6.76 13.01
CA ALA A 158 -15.03 7.58 13.36
C ALA A 158 -16.33 6.77 13.30
N ILE A 159 -16.52 5.94 12.27
CA ILE A 159 -17.68 5.06 12.13
C ILE A 159 -17.73 4.02 13.25
N PHE A 160 -16.61 3.36 13.55
CA PHE A 160 -16.53 2.38 14.62
C PHE A 160 -16.83 3.02 15.97
N THR A 161 -16.28 4.21 16.25
CA THR A 161 -16.61 4.96 17.47
C THR A 161 -18.09 5.28 17.58
N ALA A 162 -18.73 5.69 16.48
CA ALA A 162 -20.19 5.88 16.47
C ALA A 162 -20.96 4.56 16.71
N MET A 163 -20.51 3.44 16.14
CA MET A 163 -21.16 2.13 16.32
C MET A 163 -21.03 1.59 17.74
N TYR A 164 -19.87 1.75 18.37
CA TYR A 164 -19.69 1.39 19.79
C TYR A 164 -20.55 2.29 20.70
N ASN A 165 -20.70 3.57 20.38
CA ASN A 165 -21.55 4.49 21.14
C ASN A 165 -23.06 4.21 20.96
N ASN A 166 -23.47 3.80 19.75
CA ASN A 166 -24.86 3.42 19.46
C ASN A 166 -25.23 2.02 19.97
N GLY A 167 -24.27 1.26 20.50
CA GLY A 167 -24.49 -0.08 21.05
C GLY A 167 -24.65 -1.19 20.01
N THR A 168 -24.38 -0.94 18.73
CA THR A 168 -24.42 -1.98 17.69
C THR A 168 -23.25 -2.96 17.78
N CYS A 169 -22.12 -2.54 18.37
CA CYS A 169 -20.99 -3.42 18.65
C CYS A 169 -20.90 -3.75 20.15
N PRO A 170 -20.48 -4.98 20.51
CA PRO A 170 -20.32 -5.36 21.91
C PRO A 170 -19.19 -4.54 22.54
N SER A 171 -19.49 -3.87 23.64
CA SER A 171 -18.50 -3.24 24.50
C SER A 171 -18.68 -3.75 25.92
N THR A 172 -17.59 -4.13 26.56
CA THR A 172 -17.59 -4.57 27.95
C THR A 172 -17.22 -3.37 28.82
N VAL A 173 -18.12 -3.00 29.73
CA VAL A 173 -17.85 -1.99 30.74
C VAL A 173 -17.28 -2.71 31.96
N GLY A 174 -15.99 -2.50 32.23
CA GLY A 174 -15.35 -3.04 33.44
C GLY A 174 -15.90 -2.39 34.71
N ALA A 175 -15.66 -3.01 35.86
CA ALA A 175 -16.06 -2.48 37.17
C ALA A 175 -15.50 -1.07 37.47
N ASP A 176 -14.41 -0.69 36.79
CA ASP A 176 -13.73 0.62 36.90
C ASP A 176 -14.31 1.71 35.96
N GLY A 177 -15.44 1.44 35.29
CA GLY A 177 -16.06 2.37 34.34
C GLY A 177 -15.33 2.49 32.99
N THR A 178 -14.27 1.73 32.77
CA THR A 178 -13.54 1.66 31.51
C THR A 178 -14.31 0.82 30.49
N VAL A 179 -14.64 1.42 29.34
CA VAL A 179 -15.28 0.72 28.22
C VAL A 179 -14.20 0.07 27.36
N THR A 180 -14.08 -1.25 27.42
CA THR A 180 -13.23 -2.01 26.50
C THR A 180 -14.05 -2.43 25.27
N ARG A 181 -13.47 -2.20 24.09
CA ARG A 181 -14.08 -2.60 22.81
C ARG A 181 -14.02 -4.12 22.67
N GLY A 182 -15.17 -4.74 22.42
CA GLY A 182 -15.26 -6.16 22.09
C GLY A 182 -15.08 -6.42 20.60
N SER A 183 -14.85 -7.68 20.25
CA SER A 183 -14.72 -8.15 18.86
C SER A 183 -15.99 -7.86 18.06
N CYS A 184 -15.90 -7.04 17.00
CA CYS A 184 -17.06 -6.67 16.18
C CYS A 184 -16.78 -6.89 14.67
N PRO A 185 -16.77 -8.13 14.16
CA PRO A 185 -16.52 -8.41 12.74
C PRO A 185 -17.59 -7.81 11.82
N ASP A 186 -18.84 -7.68 12.30
CA ASP A 186 -19.95 -7.13 11.53
C ASP A 186 -19.71 -5.67 11.13
N ALA A 187 -19.07 -4.87 11.99
CA ALA A 187 -18.72 -3.48 11.66
C ALA A 187 -17.73 -3.41 10.48
N TYR A 188 -16.78 -4.34 10.41
CA TYR A 188 -15.87 -4.43 9.25
C TYR A 188 -16.63 -4.81 7.98
N GLY A 189 -17.57 -5.77 8.07
CA GLY A 189 -18.45 -6.15 6.97
C GLY A 189 -19.29 -4.97 6.45
N MET A 190 -19.83 -4.13 7.34
CA MET A 190 -20.57 -2.93 6.97
C MET A 190 -19.69 -1.89 6.25
N VAL A 191 -18.45 -1.69 6.70
CA VAL A 191 -17.48 -0.82 6.01
C VAL A 191 -17.15 -1.35 4.62
N LEU A 192 -16.93 -2.66 4.47
CA LEU A 192 -16.70 -3.27 3.17
C LEU A 192 -17.92 -3.11 2.25
N GLY A 193 -19.12 -3.40 2.74
CA GLY A 193 -20.36 -3.27 1.96
C GLY A 193 -20.62 -1.83 1.51
N THR A 194 -20.44 -0.85 2.41
CA THR A 194 -20.58 0.57 2.06
C THR A 194 -19.50 1.03 1.08
N SER A 195 -18.25 0.60 1.25
CA SER A 195 -17.16 0.92 0.30
C SER A 195 -17.41 0.34 -1.10
N LEU A 196 -17.98 -0.85 -1.20
CA LEU A 196 -18.37 -1.46 -2.47
C LEU A 196 -19.42 -0.61 -3.18
N VAL A 197 -20.44 -0.13 -2.46
CA VAL A 197 -21.47 0.74 -3.03
C VAL A 197 -20.88 2.09 -3.46
N CYS A 198 -20.03 2.70 -2.63
CA CYS A 198 -19.35 3.95 -2.95
C CYS A 198 -18.38 3.81 -4.15
N SER A 199 -17.80 2.64 -4.38
CA SER A 199 -16.93 2.41 -5.53
C SER A 199 -17.64 2.66 -6.87
N PHE A 200 -18.93 2.35 -6.98
CA PHE A 200 -19.72 2.65 -8.19
C PHE A 200 -19.87 4.16 -8.42
N LEU A 201 -19.97 4.94 -7.34
CA LEU A 201 -19.99 6.40 -7.42
C LEU A 201 -18.66 6.93 -7.93
N GLU A 202 -17.54 6.40 -7.45
CA GLU A 202 -16.20 6.78 -7.93
C GLU A 202 -15.96 6.40 -9.39
N VAL A 203 -16.40 5.21 -9.82
CA VAL A 203 -16.38 4.81 -11.23
C VAL A 203 -17.21 5.78 -12.08
N GLY A 204 -18.37 6.22 -11.58
CA GLY A 204 -19.18 7.25 -12.23
C GLY A 204 -18.45 8.60 -12.33
N LEU A 205 -17.78 9.03 -11.26
CA LEU A 205 -16.98 10.25 -11.24
C LEU A 205 -15.76 10.18 -12.17
N SER A 206 -15.21 8.99 -12.43
CA SER A 206 -14.09 8.80 -13.35
C SER A 206 -14.41 9.23 -14.79
N PHE A 207 -15.68 9.34 -15.18
CA PHE A 207 -16.08 9.84 -16.50
C PHE A 207 -16.10 11.39 -16.58
N PHE A 208 -15.94 12.09 -15.46
CA PHE A 208 -15.88 13.55 -15.47
C PHE A 208 -14.53 14.06 -16.00
N PRO A 209 -14.51 15.15 -16.77
CA PRO A 209 -13.28 15.66 -17.35
C PRO A 209 -12.31 16.12 -16.25
N PRO A 210 -11.03 15.72 -16.31
CA PRO A 210 -10.05 15.95 -15.25
C PRO A 210 -9.78 17.45 -15.00
N ARG A 211 -10.07 18.30 -15.99
CA ARG A 211 -9.96 19.77 -15.86
C ARG A 211 -10.95 20.34 -14.86
N ILE A 212 -12.17 19.80 -14.80
CA ILE A 212 -13.19 20.25 -13.85
C ILE A 212 -12.80 19.80 -12.45
N LEU A 213 -12.36 18.55 -12.30
CA LEU A 213 -11.96 18.01 -11.00
C LEU A 213 -10.78 18.77 -10.39
N LYS A 214 -9.76 19.09 -11.19
CA LYS A 214 -8.61 19.92 -10.75
C LYS A 214 -8.98 21.36 -10.40
N ARG A 215 -10.12 21.86 -10.89
CA ARG A 215 -10.65 23.19 -10.56
C ARG A 215 -11.46 23.17 -9.27
N ILE A 216 -12.22 22.11 -9.03
CA ILE A 216 -12.99 21.92 -7.79
C ILE A 216 -12.06 21.60 -6.62
N PHE A 217 -11.05 20.75 -6.84
CA PHE A 217 -10.06 20.35 -5.84
C PHE A 217 -8.67 20.82 -6.26
N PRO A 218 -8.33 22.11 -6.04
CA PRO A 218 -7.00 22.61 -6.34
C PRO A 218 -5.94 21.91 -5.46
N PRO A 219 -4.67 21.87 -5.90
CA PRO A 219 -3.60 21.15 -5.21
C PRO A 219 -3.37 21.61 -3.76
N MET A 220 -3.73 22.84 -3.43
CA MET A 220 -3.66 23.36 -2.05
C MET A 220 -4.66 22.66 -1.13
N VAL A 221 -5.87 22.35 -1.61
CA VAL A 221 -6.90 21.66 -0.82
C VAL A 221 -6.56 20.18 -0.69
N THR A 222 -6.16 19.53 -1.77
CA THR A 222 -5.78 18.12 -1.70
C THR A 222 -4.56 17.89 -0.81
N GLY A 223 -3.54 18.75 -0.92
CA GLY A 223 -2.35 18.69 -0.07
C GLY A 223 -2.64 18.89 1.42
N THR A 224 -3.46 19.88 1.77
CA THR A 224 -3.83 20.14 3.19
C THR A 224 -4.65 18.99 3.78
N VAL A 225 -5.57 18.40 3.02
CA VAL A 225 -6.35 17.23 3.46
C VAL A 225 -5.44 16.02 3.70
N ILE A 226 -4.50 15.73 2.79
CA ILE A 226 -3.55 14.61 2.97
C ILE A 226 -2.70 14.79 4.23
N VAL A 227 -2.24 16.02 4.50
CA VAL A 227 -1.49 16.33 5.72
C VAL A 227 -2.35 16.10 6.97
N MET A 228 -3.63 16.51 6.95
CA MET A 228 -4.53 16.28 8.08
C MET A 228 -4.83 14.79 8.31
N ILE A 229 -5.00 14.00 7.25
CA ILE A 229 -5.17 12.55 7.36
C ILE A 229 -3.92 11.92 7.98
N GLY A 230 -2.72 12.32 7.55
CA GLY A 230 -1.48 11.83 8.14
C GLY A 230 -1.34 12.21 9.62
N ALA A 231 -1.62 13.46 9.97
CA ALA A 231 -1.53 13.95 11.34
C ALA A 231 -2.52 13.24 12.28
N SER A 232 -3.76 12.98 11.84
CA SER A 232 -4.75 12.29 12.66
C SER A 232 -4.35 10.83 12.94
N LEU A 233 -3.81 10.13 11.94
CA LEU A 233 -3.38 8.72 12.09
C LEU A 233 -2.16 8.54 12.98
N ILE A 234 -1.23 9.50 12.95
CA ILE A 234 -0.10 9.52 13.87
C ILE A 234 -0.61 9.56 15.32
N GLY A 235 -1.63 10.38 15.60
CA GLY A 235 -2.21 10.50 16.93
C GLY A 235 -3.10 9.32 17.33
N SER A 236 -3.97 8.85 16.43
CA SER A 236 -4.98 7.83 16.74
C SER A 236 -4.44 6.41 16.82
N SER A 237 -3.30 6.12 16.19
CA SER A 237 -2.77 4.76 16.17
C SER A 237 -1.25 4.70 16.23
N GLY A 238 -0.54 5.60 15.54
CA GLY A 238 0.92 5.57 15.45
C GLY A 238 1.63 5.70 16.80
N ILE A 239 1.40 6.80 17.52
CA ILE A 239 2.02 7.08 18.82
C ILE A 239 1.53 6.09 19.89
N LEU A 240 0.26 5.68 19.82
CA LEU A 240 -0.35 4.77 20.78
C LEU A 240 0.24 3.35 20.68
N ASN A 241 0.46 2.87 19.46
CA ASN A 241 1.14 1.59 19.23
C ASN A 241 2.62 1.66 19.60
N TRP A 242 3.30 2.78 19.35
CA TRP A 242 4.68 2.96 19.80
C TRP A 242 4.80 2.94 21.33
N GLY A 243 3.85 3.54 22.04
CA GLY A 243 3.83 3.57 23.50
C GLY A 243 3.44 2.27 24.21
N GLY A 244 3.02 1.22 23.49
CA GLY A 244 2.66 -0.08 24.10
C GLY A 244 1.26 -0.60 23.77
N GLY A 245 0.57 -0.01 22.79
CA GLY A 245 -0.66 -0.57 22.19
C GLY A 245 -1.97 0.11 22.59
N SER A 246 -3.00 -0.08 21.75
CA SER A 246 -4.32 0.56 21.85
C SER A 246 -5.35 -0.17 22.72
N ASN A 247 -5.02 -1.35 23.25
CA ASN A 247 -5.97 -2.24 23.96
C ASN A 247 -6.30 -1.78 25.39
N GLY A 248 -6.50 -0.48 25.64
CA GLY A 248 -6.80 0.07 26.97
C GLY A 248 -5.57 0.41 27.82
N CYS A 249 -4.40 -0.11 27.46
CA CYS A 249 -3.10 0.28 28.01
C CYS A 249 -2.85 1.80 28.00
N GLN A 250 -3.32 2.49 26.96
CA GLN A 250 -3.25 3.95 26.82
C GLN A 250 -3.93 4.72 27.97
N LEU A 251 -4.95 4.14 28.61
CA LEU A 251 -5.69 4.76 29.70
C LEU A 251 -4.94 4.68 31.04
N ARG A 252 -3.80 3.97 31.07
CA ARG A 252 -3.00 3.70 32.27
C ARG A 252 -3.89 3.26 33.46
N PRO A 253 -4.70 2.20 33.30
CA PRO A 253 -5.57 1.73 34.36
C PRO A 253 -4.73 1.24 35.55
N THR A 254 -5.21 1.49 36.77
CA THR A 254 -4.56 1.06 38.02
C THR A 254 -4.95 -0.36 38.44
N SER A 255 -5.85 -1.01 37.70
CA SER A 255 -6.37 -2.35 37.93
C SER A 255 -6.76 -3.02 36.60
N GLY A 256 -6.68 -4.35 36.54
CA GLY A 256 -7.13 -5.15 35.40
C GLY A 256 -6.01 -5.68 34.49
N ILE A 257 -6.41 -6.33 33.39
CA ILE A 257 -5.50 -7.09 32.51
C ILE A 257 -4.49 -6.18 31.76
N TYR A 258 -4.81 -4.88 31.67
CA TYR A 258 -4.03 -3.85 30.96
C TYR A 258 -3.31 -2.86 31.90
N GLU A 259 -3.14 -3.19 33.18
CA GLU A 259 -2.26 -2.42 34.08
C GLU A 259 -0.80 -2.42 33.57
N LEU A 260 -0.39 -3.55 32.98
CA LEU A 260 0.88 -3.73 32.30
C LEU A 260 0.61 -4.14 30.83
N CYS A 261 1.47 -3.68 29.93
CA CYS A 261 1.32 -3.82 28.49
C CYS A 261 2.32 -4.83 27.92
N PRO A 262 1.92 -5.70 26.96
CA PRO A 262 0.61 -5.74 26.29
C PRO A 262 -0.53 -6.34 27.14
N THR A 263 -0.21 -7.20 28.10
CA THR A 263 -1.10 -7.66 29.18
C THR A 263 -0.27 -8.06 30.39
N VAL A 264 -0.87 -8.08 31.59
CA VAL A 264 -0.21 -8.51 32.85
C VAL A 264 0.34 -9.94 32.82
N GLY A 265 -0.11 -10.78 31.87
CA GLY A 265 0.38 -12.15 31.69
C GLY A 265 1.64 -12.27 30.82
N SER A 266 2.19 -11.16 30.33
CA SER A 266 3.35 -11.18 29.43
C SER A 266 4.68 -11.22 30.21
N PRO A 267 5.71 -11.95 29.73
CA PRO A 267 6.98 -12.12 30.45
C PRO A 267 7.76 -10.83 30.72
N HIS A 268 7.50 -9.75 29.95
CA HIS A 268 8.06 -8.42 30.16
C HIS A 268 6.98 -7.33 30.10
N ALA A 269 5.93 -7.48 30.91
CA ALA A 269 4.85 -6.51 30.96
C ALA A 269 5.30 -5.25 31.73
N LEU A 270 5.35 -4.09 31.05
CA LEU A 270 5.71 -2.79 31.63
C LEU A 270 4.53 -1.82 31.52
N ARG A 271 4.57 -0.73 32.30
CA ARG A 271 3.58 0.34 32.17
C ARG A 271 3.69 0.99 30.79
N TRP A 272 2.56 1.42 30.25
CA TRP A 272 2.51 2.09 28.95
C TRP A 272 3.49 3.28 28.88
N GLY A 273 4.32 3.30 27.84
CA GLY A 273 5.34 4.31 27.59
C GLY A 273 6.61 4.17 28.44
N SER A 274 6.89 2.99 28.98
CA SER A 274 8.20 2.69 29.61
C SER A 274 9.34 2.74 28.59
N PRO A 275 10.55 3.18 29.01
CA PRO A 275 11.72 3.24 28.13
C PRO A 275 12.21 1.86 27.68
#